data_AF-A0A2U2DT98-F1
#
_entry.id   AF-A0A2U2DT98-F1
#
_cell.length_a   1.000
_cell.length_b   1.000
_cell.length_c   1.000
_cell.angle_alpha   90.00
_cell.angle_beta   90.00
_cell.angle_gamma   90.00
#
_symmetry.space_group_name_H-M   'P 1'
#
loop_
_entity.id
_entity.type
_entity.pdbx_description
1 polymer ?
#
loop_
_entity_poly.entity_id
_entity_poly.type
_entity_poly.pdbx_seq_one_letter_code
_entity_poly.pdbx_strand_id
1 'polypeptide(L)'
;MRFPKILFLAAIFSSSFAGLAAAQTPQSILELLKSGYDIINVAPISESYAVFLEKDDAVVICQMGFNSGAFSTDKCYPLTK
;
A
#
# COMPACT_ATOMS: atom_id res chain seq x y z
N MET A 1 61.94 -1.69 -24.97
CA MET A 1 60.79 -2.57 -24.69
C MET A 1 60.17 -2.09 -23.39
N ARG A 2 58.88 -1.73 -23.41
CA ARG A 2 58.14 -1.02 -22.35
C ARG A 2 57.07 -1.98 -21.80
N PHE A 3 57.08 -2.24 -20.51
CA PHE A 3 56.01 -2.94 -19.78
C PHE A 3 54.75 -2.05 -19.68
N PRO A 4 53.56 -2.66 -19.66
CA PRO A 4 52.47 -2.18 -18.81
C PRO A 4 52.01 -3.32 -17.87
N LYS A 5 52.12 -3.13 -16.56
CA LYS A 5 51.18 -2.47 -15.64
C LYS A 5 49.91 -3.29 -15.35
N ILE A 6 49.95 -3.78 -14.12
CA ILE A 6 48.96 -4.46 -13.30
C ILE A 6 47.70 -3.59 -13.07
N LEU A 7 46.61 -4.30 -12.73
CA LEU A 7 45.51 -3.95 -11.82
C LEU A 7 44.19 -3.43 -12.41
N PHE A 8 43.21 -4.34 -12.36
CA PHE A 8 41.84 -4.20 -11.87
C PHE A 8 41.18 -2.82 -11.98
N LEU A 9 40.10 -2.78 -12.76
CA LEU A 9 38.96 -1.93 -12.45
C LEU A 9 37.70 -2.79 -12.42
N ALA A 10 37.16 -2.93 -11.21
CA ALA A 10 35.88 -3.53 -10.92
C ALA A 10 34.77 -2.74 -11.64
N ALA A 11 34.10 -3.37 -12.59
CA ALA A 11 32.80 -2.93 -13.07
C ALA A 11 31.73 -3.73 -12.31
N ILE A 12 31.42 -3.23 -11.12
CA ILE A 12 30.27 -3.63 -10.31
C ILE A 12 29.05 -3.11 -11.08
N PHE A 13 28.54 -3.90 -12.01
CA PHE A 13 27.26 -3.67 -12.65
C PHE A 13 26.45 -4.95 -12.53
N SER A 14 25.15 -4.76 -12.25
CA SER A 14 24.14 -5.78 -11.87
C SER A 14 24.15 -6.00 -10.35
N SER A 15 23.14 -5.59 -9.59
CA SER A 15 21.72 -5.52 -9.94
C SER A 15 20.99 -4.74 -8.85
N SER A 16 20.50 -3.56 -9.22
CA SER A 16 19.49 -2.80 -8.51
C SER A 16 18.17 -3.56 -8.55
N PHE A 17 17.94 -4.44 -7.58
CA PHE A 17 16.59 -4.92 -7.25
C PHE A 17 16.42 -4.87 -5.73
N ALA A 18 16.55 -3.66 -5.18
CA ALA A 18 15.83 -3.31 -3.97
C ALA A 18 14.35 -3.24 -4.36
N GLY A 19 13.70 -4.40 -4.44
CA GLY A 19 12.26 -4.51 -4.47
C GLY A 19 11.73 -3.90 -3.19
N LEU A 20 11.40 -2.62 -3.24
CA LEU A 20 10.48 -1.99 -2.31
C LEU A 20 9.14 -2.68 -2.55
N ALA A 21 8.93 -3.83 -1.89
CA ALA A 21 7.61 -4.19 -1.43
C ALA A 21 7.22 -3.04 -0.49
N ALA A 22 6.58 -2.01 -1.05
CA ALA A 22 6.02 -0.94 -0.27
C ALA A 22 5.08 -1.62 0.72
N ALA A 23 5.51 -1.71 1.98
CA ALA A 23 4.65 -2.07 3.07
C ALA A 23 3.53 -1.04 3.04
N GLN A 24 2.39 -1.42 2.47
CA GLN A 24 1.20 -0.59 2.44
C GLN A 24 0.84 -0.35 3.89
N THR A 25 1.24 0.82 4.40
CA THR A 25 0.83 1.30 5.71
C THR A 25 -0.69 1.21 5.76
N PRO A 26 -1.29 0.53 6.75
CA PRO A 26 -2.74 0.43 6.83
C PRO A 26 -3.30 1.86 6.94
N GLN A 27 -3.90 2.35 5.85
CA GLN A 27 -4.59 3.64 5.85
C GLN A 27 -5.91 3.47 6.59
N SER A 28 -6.27 4.44 7.44
CA SER A 28 -7.59 4.47 8.07
C SER A 28 -8.62 5.09 7.12
N ILE A 29 -9.91 4.79 7.32
CA ILE A 29 -10.98 5.38 6.51
C ILE A 29 -10.99 6.91 6.67
N LEU A 30 -10.74 7.39 7.89
CA LEU A 30 -10.68 8.82 8.17
C LEU A 30 -9.55 9.53 7.40
N GLU A 31 -8.39 8.90 7.25
CA GLU A 31 -7.29 9.44 6.45
C GLU A 31 -7.62 9.45 4.96
N LEU A 32 -8.26 8.39 4.46
CA LEU A 32 -8.71 8.31 3.07
C LEU A 32 -9.73 9.41 2.76
N LEU A 33 -10.73 9.60 3.63
CA LEU A 33 -11.70 10.69 3.52
C LEU A 33 -11.02 12.07 3.51
N LYS A 34 -10.07 12.31 4.43
CA LYS A 34 -9.30 13.58 4.46
C LYS A 34 -8.45 13.79 3.21
N SER A 35 -7.98 12.71 2.59
CA SER A 35 -7.21 12.75 1.35
C SER A 35 -8.07 12.90 0.09
N GLY A 36 -9.41 12.95 0.24
CA GLY A 36 -10.36 13.20 -0.84
C GLY A 36 -10.94 11.94 -1.49
N TYR A 37 -10.94 10.79 -0.80
CA TYR A 37 -11.74 9.64 -1.20
C TYR A 37 -13.19 9.82 -0.73
N ASP A 38 -14.14 9.39 -1.57
CA ASP A 38 -15.56 9.38 -1.27
C ASP A 38 -16.06 7.96 -0.98
N ILE A 39 -16.98 7.82 -0.01
CA ILE A 39 -17.62 6.53 0.27
C ILE A 39 -18.69 6.27 -0.78
N ILE A 40 -18.49 5.24 -1.59
CA ILE A 40 -19.43 4.85 -2.65
C ILE A 40 -20.37 3.73 -2.21
N ASN A 41 -19.97 2.90 -1.26
CA ASN A 41 -20.81 1.82 -0.73
C ASN A 41 -20.37 1.39 0.67
N VAL A 42 -21.32 0.93 1.48
CA VAL A 42 -21.07 0.28 2.78
C VAL A 42 -21.90 -0.99 2.84
N ALA A 43 -21.22 -2.14 2.92
CA ALA A 43 -21.86 -3.44 2.98
C ALA A 43 -21.61 -4.10 4.35
N PRO A 44 -22.66 -4.58 5.04
CA PRO A 44 -22.46 -5.38 6.24
C PRO A 44 -21.83 -6.73 5.88
N ILE A 45 -20.85 -7.17 6.68
CA ILE A 45 -20.24 -8.50 6.64
C ILE A 45 -20.26 -9.04 8.07
N SER A 46 -20.54 -10.32 8.29
CA SER A 46 -20.72 -10.96 9.61
C SER A 46 -20.56 -10.05 10.86
N GLU A 47 -19.32 -9.76 11.27
CA GLU A 47 -18.98 -8.97 12.47
C GLU A 47 -18.28 -7.62 12.14
N SER A 48 -18.39 -7.14 10.91
CA SER A 48 -17.71 -5.95 10.41
C SER A 48 -18.48 -5.26 9.27
N TYR A 49 -17.95 -4.17 8.74
CA TYR A 49 -18.46 -3.49 7.56
C TYR A 49 -17.36 -3.42 6.51
N ALA A 50 -17.71 -3.71 5.26
CA ALA A 50 -16.89 -3.38 4.12
C ALA A 50 -17.30 -2.00 3.61
N VAL A 51 -16.38 -1.04 3.67
CA VAL A 51 -16.56 0.32 3.18
C VAL A 51 -15.77 0.45 1.88
N PHE A 52 -16.45 0.79 0.81
CA PHE A 52 -15.85 1.03 -0.49
C PHE A 52 -15.64 2.52 -0.65
N LEU A 53 -14.39 2.91 -0.90
CA LEU A 53 -13.98 4.28 -1.12
C LEU A 53 -13.43 4.43 -2.53
N GLU A 54 -13.76 5.51 -3.21
CA GLU A 54 -13.29 5.82 -4.56
C GLU A 54 -12.67 7.21 -4.59
N LYS A 55 -11.60 7.35 -5.38
CA LYS A 55 -11.01 8.63 -5.75
C LYS A 55 -10.42 8.52 -7.14
N ASP A 56 -10.83 9.39 -8.04
CA ASP A 56 -10.41 9.37 -9.43
C ASP A 56 -10.72 7.99 -10.07
N ASP A 57 -9.70 7.19 -10.38
CA ASP A 57 -9.82 5.81 -10.90
C ASP A 57 -9.39 4.73 -9.89
N ALA A 58 -9.11 5.12 -8.64
CA ALA A 58 -8.65 4.24 -7.58
C ALA A 58 -9.80 3.88 -6.63
N VAL A 59 -10.02 2.58 -6.44
CA VAL A 59 -10.99 2.06 -5.46
C VAL A 59 -10.23 1.39 -4.33
N VAL A 60 -10.65 1.66 -3.09
CA VAL A 60 -10.10 1.08 -1.87
C VAL A 60 -11.23 0.44 -1.08
N ILE A 61 -11.06 -0.81 -0.66
CA ILE A 61 -11.97 -1.46 0.28
C ILE A 61 -11.37 -1.40 1.67
N CYS A 62 -12.11 -0.85 2.62
CA CYS A 62 -11.77 -0.86 4.01
C CYS A 62 -12.67 -1.79 4.80
N GLN A 63 -12.08 -2.69 5.59
CA GLN A 63 -12.81 -3.46 6.58
C GLN A 63 -12.84 -2.68 7.89
N MET A 64 -14.04 -2.32 8.36
CA MET A 64 -14.33 -1.73 9.66
C MET A 64 -14.80 -2.82 10.63
N GLY A 65 -13.97 -3.16 11.62
CA GLY A 65 -14.36 -4.05 12.71
C GLY A 65 -15.03 -3.30 13.87
N PHE A 66 -15.99 -3.96 14.54
CA PHE A 66 -16.49 -3.53 15.84
C PHE A 66 -15.84 -4.36 16.95
N ASN A 67 -15.23 -3.71 17.94
CA ASN A 67 -14.77 -4.38 19.15
C ASN A 67 -15.29 -3.60 20.36
N SER A 68 -15.98 -4.29 21.26
CA SER A 68 -16.37 -3.76 22.57
C SER A 68 -17.10 -2.41 22.51
N GLY A 69 -17.98 -2.22 21.51
CA GLY A 69 -18.77 -0.99 21.34
C GLY A 69 -18.03 0.17 20.67
N ALA A 70 -16.80 -0.02 20.19
CA ALA A 70 -16.02 0.97 19.46
C ALA A 70 -15.53 0.42 18.11
N PHE A 71 -15.32 1.32 17.14
CA PHE A 71 -14.69 1.01 15.85
C PHE A 71 -13.23 0.66 16.09
N SER A 72 -12.85 -0.59 15.83
CA SER A 72 -11.63 -1.17 16.39
C SER A 72 -10.48 -1.25 15.41
N THR A 73 -10.73 -1.30 14.10
CA THR A 73 -9.67 -1.37 13.10
C THR A 73 -10.25 -1.08 11.73
N ASP A 74 -9.63 -0.14 11.02
CA ASP A 74 -9.84 0.07 9.59
C ASP A 74 -8.66 -0.59 8.88
N LYS A 75 -8.91 -1.68 8.15
CA LYS A 75 -7.90 -2.24 7.24
C LYS A 75 -8.31 -1.95 5.81
N CYS A 76 -7.58 -1.05 5.16
CA CYS A 76 -7.84 -0.64 3.80
C CYS A 76 -6.92 -1.35 2.80
N TYR A 77 -7.52 -1.85 1.74
CA TYR A 77 -6.87 -2.60 0.67
C TYR A 77 -7.21 -1.94 -0.66
N PRO A 78 -6.21 -1.49 -1.45
CA PRO A 78 -6.48 -0.99 -2.78
C PRO A 78 -6.96 -2.12 -3.69
N LEU A 79 -8.02 -1.88 -4.45
CA LEU A 79 -8.44 -2.74 -5.54
C LEU A 79 -7.64 -2.37 -6.78
N THR A 80 -6.70 -3.22 -7.16
CA THR A 80 -6.17 -3.23 -8.51
C THR A 80 -7.19 -3.93 -9.42
N LYS A 81 -7.58 -3.25 -10.50
CA LYS A 81 -8.36 -3.86 -11.60
C LYS A 81 -7.62 -5.04 -12.23
#